data_AF-A0AA38UNU1-F1
#
_entry.id   AF-A0AA38UNU1-F1
#
_cell.length_a   1.000
_cell.length_b   1.000
_cell.length_c   1.000
_cell.angle_alpha   90.00
_cell.angle_beta   90.00
_cell.angle_gamma   90.00
#
_symmetry.space_group_name_H-M   'P 1'
#
loop_
_entity.id
_entity.type
_entity.pdbx_description
1 polymer ?
#
loop_
_entity_poly.entity_id
_entity_poly.type
_entity_poly.pdbx_seq_one_letter_code
_entity_poly.pdbx_strand_id
1 'polypeptide(L)'
;MTTDTFSKLRARRFSINGVEYRMAGMDKGAGMIRPDMGPPALGPLHATLLGCIMTDAAISPRSLQCALTYAVERSFNSISVDEDMSTNDTILLLANGAAAEKNGV
;
A
#
# COMPACT_ATOMS: atom_id res chain seq x y z
N MET A 1 -3.41 3.11 15.55
CA MET A 1 -2.11 2.50 15.89
C MET A 1 -2.31 1.55 17.06
N THR A 2 -1.47 0.52 17.22
CA THR A 2 -1.54 -0.46 18.32
C THR A 2 -0.32 -0.35 19.23
N THR A 3 0.68 -1.22 19.05
CA THR A 3 1.98 -1.19 19.75
C THR A 3 3.00 -0.23 19.10
N ASP A 4 2.61 0.45 18.03
CA ASP A 4 3.45 1.46 17.38
C ASP A 4 3.75 2.62 18.34
N THR A 5 5.03 2.98 18.48
CA THR A 5 5.46 4.11 19.32
C THR A 5 5.44 5.45 18.58
N PHE A 6 5.26 5.44 17.26
CA PHE A 6 5.19 6.64 16.43
C PHE A 6 4.35 6.41 15.17
N SER A 7 3.78 7.51 14.64
CA SER A 7 3.01 7.50 13.40
C SER A 7 3.90 7.28 12.19
N LYS A 8 3.54 6.29 11.38
CA LYS A 8 4.22 5.99 10.12
C LYS A 8 3.39 6.53 8.94
N LEU A 9 3.82 7.67 8.43
CA LEU A 9 3.17 8.35 7.29
C LEU A 9 4.24 8.88 6.35
N ARG A 10 4.04 8.70 5.05
CA ARG A 10 4.91 9.26 3.99
C ARG A 10 4.04 9.81 2.87
N ALA A 11 4.46 10.94 2.30
CA ALA A 11 3.83 11.52 1.12
C ALA A 11 4.89 12.02 0.15
N ARG A 12 4.61 11.87 -1.14
CA ARG A 12 5.47 12.31 -2.25
C ARG A 12 4.64 12.91 -3.37
N ARG A 13 5.29 13.85 -4.07
CA ARG A 13 4.81 14.42 -5.32
C ARG A 13 5.81 14.02 -6.41
N PHE A 14 5.29 13.68 -7.58
CA PHE A 14 6.12 13.27 -8.72
C PHE A 14 5.43 13.71 -10.01
N SER A 15 6.21 13.88 -11.08
CA SER A 15 5.69 14.33 -12.37
C SER A 15 5.88 13.26 -13.44
N ILE A 16 4.84 13.02 -14.23
CA ILE A 16 4.89 12.16 -15.42
C ILE A 16 4.33 12.97 -16.58
N ASN A 17 5.07 13.06 -17.69
CA ASN A 17 4.67 13.81 -18.89
C ASN A 17 4.21 15.26 -18.59
N GLY A 18 4.85 15.92 -17.61
CA GLY A 18 4.51 17.29 -17.21
C GLY A 18 3.31 17.43 -16.25
N VAL A 19 2.61 16.34 -15.92
CA VAL A 19 1.50 16.34 -14.95
C VAL A 19 2.02 15.98 -13.56
N GLU A 20 1.71 16.78 -12.53
CA GLU A 20 2.04 16.50 -11.12
C GLU A 20 1.01 15.55 -10.50
N TYR A 21 1.50 14.45 -9.93
CA TYR A 21 0.74 13.46 -9.18
C TYR A 21 1.17 13.44 -7.72
N ARG A 22 0.27 12.99 -6.86
CA ARG A 22 0.44 12.85 -5.42
C ARG A 22 0.25 11.41 -5.01
N MET A 23 1.08 10.98 -4.07
CA MET A 23 0.92 9.70 -3.40
C MET A 23 1.17 9.89 -1.90
N ALA A 24 0.30 9.30 -1.09
CA ALA A 24 0.46 9.22 0.35
C ALA A 24 0.29 7.78 0.79
N GLY A 25 1.04 7.37 1.81
CA GLY A 25 0.97 6.06 2.41
C GLY A 25 1.06 6.16 3.93
N MET A 26 0.31 5.32 4.61
CA MET A 26 0.38 5.14 6.05
C MET A 26 0.33 3.66 6.38
N ASP A 27 1.02 3.26 7.44
CA ASP A 27 1.02 1.88 7.92
C ASP A 27 1.04 1.80 9.45
N LYS A 28 0.70 0.61 9.94
CA LYS A 28 0.61 0.20 11.34
C LYS A 28 1.20 -1.20 11.44
N GLY A 29 1.95 -1.45 12.50
CA GLY A 29 2.64 -2.70 12.78
C GLY A 29 3.97 -2.42 13.48
N ALA A 30 4.21 -3.11 14.59
CA ALA A 30 5.46 -3.01 15.35
C ALA A 30 5.86 -4.32 16.06
N GLY A 31 5.14 -5.41 15.80
CA GLY A 31 5.33 -6.78 16.30
C GLY A 31 4.39 -7.72 15.54
N MET A 32 4.60 -9.04 15.64
CA MET A 32 4.09 -10.08 14.74
C MET A 32 4.23 -9.69 13.27
N ILE A 33 5.46 -9.34 12.87
CA ILE A 33 5.78 -8.96 11.50
C ILE A 33 6.65 -10.05 10.89
N ARG A 34 6.05 -10.80 9.97
CA ARG A 34 6.70 -11.64 8.96
C ARG A 34 5.74 -11.80 7.77
N PRO A 35 5.52 -10.75 6.96
CA PRO A 35 4.44 -10.76 5.98
C PRO A 35 4.74 -11.69 4.80
N ASP A 36 3.73 -12.47 4.39
CA ASP A 36 3.73 -13.27 3.17
C ASP A 36 2.45 -12.98 2.36
N MET A 37 2.31 -11.73 1.94
CA MET A 37 1.12 -11.26 1.24
C MET A 37 1.16 -11.59 -0.26
N GLY A 38 0.07 -12.14 -0.79
CA GLY A 38 -0.17 -12.35 -2.22
C GLY A 38 -1.42 -11.62 -2.74
N PRO A 39 -1.81 -11.83 -4.02
CA PRO A 39 -3.07 -11.30 -4.56
C PRO A 39 -4.29 -11.77 -3.75
N PRO A 40 -5.41 -11.03 -3.75
CA PRO A 40 -6.54 -11.30 -2.87
C PRO A 40 -7.09 -12.73 -3.04
N ALA A 41 -7.05 -13.51 -1.96
CA ALA A 41 -7.75 -14.78 -1.80
C ALA A 41 -8.80 -14.65 -0.69
N LEU A 42 -9.99 -15.20 -0.91
CA LEU A 42 -11.16 -15.08 -0.03
C LEU A 42 -10.94 -15.80 1.31
N GLY A 43 -10.64 -15.05 2.38
CA GLY A 43 -10.53 -15.55 3.75
C GLY A 43 -10.74 -14.45 4.80
N PRO A 44 -11.15 -14.79 6.04
CA PRO A 44 -11.49 -13.80 7.08
C PRO A 44 -10.25 -13.11 7.67
N LEU A 45 -10.41 -11.87 8.17
CA LEU A 45 -9.34 -10.90 8.48
C LEU A 45 -9.18 -10.52 9.99
N HIS A 46 -8.12 -10.97 10.70
CA HIS A 46 -7.61 -10.62 12.05
C HIS A 46 -6.08 -10.19 12.16
N ALA A 47 -5.74 -8.90 12.21
CA ALA A 47 -4.46 -8.34 11.67
C ALA A 47 -3.24 -8.05 12.60
N THR A 48 -2.05 -7.87 12.00
CA THR A 48 -0.89 -7.19 12.65
C THR A 48 -0.18 -6.12 11.80
N LEU A 49 0.06 -6.27 10.50
CA LEU A 49 0.53 -5.18 9.61
C LEU A 49 -0.60 -4.64 8.71
N LEU A 50 -0.95 -3.36 8.85
CA LEU A 50 -1.99 -2.70 8.04
C LEU A 50 -1.43 -1.48 7.35
N GLY A 51 -1.61 -1.35 6.05
CA GLY A 51 -1.20 -0.19 5.28
C GLY A 51 -2.25 0.27 4.28
N CYS A 52 -2.32 1.58 4.07
CA CYS A 52 -3.13 2.18 3.02
C CYS A 52 -2.31 3.20 2.25
N ILE A 53 -2.32 3.06 0.93
CA ILE A 53 -1.66 3.92 -0.03
C ILE A 53 -2.75 4.56 -0.90
N MET A 54 -2.63 5.85 -1.15
CA MET A 54 -3.60 6.65 -1.89
C MET A 54 -2.86 7.46 -2.94
N THR A 55 -3.41 7.54 -4.15
CA THR A 55 -2.89 8.38 -5.22
C THR A 55 -4.00 9.03 -6.04
N ASP A 56 -3.71 10.20 -6.58
CA ASP A 56 -4.57 10.91 -7.53
C ASP A 56 -4.32 10.53 -9.00
N ALA A 57 -3.38 9.61 -9.26
CA ALA A 57 -3.11 9.10 -10.60
C ALA A 57 -4.29 8.28 -11.16
N ALA A 58 -4.57 8.45 -12.46
CA ALA A 58 -5.54 7.63 -13.18
C ALA A 58 -4.85 6.35 -13.68
N ILE A 59 -5.11 5.23 -13.02
CA ILE A 59 -4.46 3.94 -13.29
C ILE A 59 -5.54 2.87 -13.38
N SER A 60 -5.43 1.98 -14.38
CA SER A 60 -6.37 0.86 -14.50
C SER A 60 -6.29 -0.06 -13.28
N PRO A 61 -7.39 -0.69 -12.82
CA PRO A 61 -7.36 -1.59 -11.67
C PRO A 61 -6.33 -2.73 -11.81
N ARG A 62 -6.15 -3.28 -13.01
CA ARG A 62 -5.16 -4.32 -13.28
C ARG A 62 -3.73 -3.81 -13.11
N SER A 63 -3.39 -2.66 -13.71
CA SER A 63 -2.07 -2.04 -13.57
C SER A 63 -1.78 -1.65 -12.11
N LEU A 64 -2.81 -1.17 -11.40
CA LEU A 64 -2.72 -0.80 -9.99
C LEU A 64 -2.41 -2.03 -9.12
N GLN A 65 -3.11 -3.14 -9.35
CA GLN A 65 -2.86 -4.40 -8.65
C GLN A 65 -1.46 -4.95 -8.95
N CYS A 66 -1.01 -4.93 -10.20
CA CYS A 66 0.35 -5.36 -10.56
C CYS A 66 1.42 -4.51 -9.85
N ALA A 67 1.25 -3.18 -9.82
CA ALA A 67 2.16 -2.28 -9.13
C ALA A 67 2.18 -2.54 -7.61
N LEU A 68 1.00 -2.76 -7.02
CA LEU A 68 0.88 -3.09 -5.60
C LEU A 68 1.59 -4.41 -5.26
N THR A 69 1.32 -5.49 -6.01
CA THR A 69 1.96 -6.79 -5.79
C THR A 69 3.48 -6.69 -5.91
N TYR A 70 3.98 -6.03 -6.96
CA TYR A 70 5.42 -5.82 -7.14
C TYR A 70 6.06 -5.08 -5.95
N ALA A 71 5.40 -4.03 -5.46
CA ALA A 71 5.90 -3.23 -4.34
C ALA A 71 5.88 -4.02 -3.03
N VAL A 72 4.78 -4.72 -2.73
CA VAL A 72 4.60 -5.52 -1.52
C VAL A 72 5.66 -6.62 -1.40
N GLU A 73 5.91 -7.37 -2.48
CA GLU A 73 6.93 -8.42 -2.52
C GLU A 73 8.33 -7.92 -2.12
N ARG A 74 8.68 -6.69 -2.53
CA ARG A 74 10.02 -6.10 -2.37
C ARG A 74 10.17 -5.19 -1.15
N SER A 75 9.11 -5.02 -0.36
CA SER A 75 9.11 -4.12 0.79
C SER A 75 8.50 -4.79 2.01
N PHE A 76 7.17 -4.81 2.11
CA PHE A 76 6.47 -5.36 3.26
C PHE A 76 6.75 -6.86 3.47
N ASN A 77 6.83 -7.67 2.40
CA ASN A 77 7.21 -9.08 2.51
C ASN A 77 8.72 -9.30 2.73
N SER A 78 9.52 -8.23 2.77
CA SER A 78 10.97 -8.27 2.97
C SER A 78 11.40 -7.81 4.38
N ILE A 79 10.46 -7.65 5.31
CA ILE A 79 10.74 -7.28 6.70
C ILE A 79 10.27 -8.37 7.68
N SER A 80 11.05 -8.59 8.74
CA SER A 80 10.67 -9.41 9.89
C SER A 80 11.06 -8.67 11.17
N VAL A 81 10.22 -8.74 12.21
CA VAL A 81 10.53 -8.15 13.54
C VAL A 81 10.78 -9.23 14.58
N ASP A 82 9.87 -10.20 14.68
CA ASP A 82 9.85 -11.25 15.71
C ASP A 82 9.56 -12.63 15.13
N GLU A 83 9.59 -12.79 13.80
CA GLU A 83 9.36 -14.02 13.03
C GLU A 83 7.94 -14.63 13.14
N ASP A 84 7.07 -14.03 13.95
CA ASP A 84 5.67 -14.41 14.04
C ASP A 84 4.88 -13.81 12.88
N MET A 85 4.44 -14.66 11.95
CA MET A 85 3.58 -14.24 10.83
C MET A 85 2.18 -13.92 11.35
N SER A 86 1.75 -12.67 11.12
CA SER A 86 0.38 -12.27 11.37
C SER A 86 -0.58 -13.09 10.51
N THR A 87 -1.75 -13.41 11.06
CA THR A 87 -2.80 -14.03 10.26
C THR A 87 -3.35 -13.09 9.20
N ASN A 88 -3.21 -11.75 9.33
CA ASN A 88 -3.93 -10.81 8.46
C ASN A 88 -3.23 -9.49 8.19
N ASP A 89 -2.03 -9.61 7.66
CA ASP A 89 -1.36 -8.49 7.02
C ASP A 89 -2.18 -8.01 5.80
N THR A 90 -2.33 -6.70 5.65
CA THR A 90 -3.13 -6.11 4.57
C THR A 90 -2.55 -4.77 4.12
N ILE A 91 -2.31 -4.63 2.82
CA ILE A 91 -1.99 -3.36 2.17
C ILE A 91 -3.06 -3.03 1.13
N LEU A 92 -3.65 -1.85 1.24
CA LEU A 92 -4.60 -1.33 0.26
C LEU A 92 -3.94 -0.23 -0.56
N LEU A 93 -4.25 -0.19 -1.86
CA LEU A 93 -3.88 0.89 -2.77
C LEU A 93 -5.12 1.43 -3.46
N LEU A 94 -5.39 2.72 -3.26
CA LEU A 94 -6.54 3.45 -3.80
C LEU A 94 -6.07 4.51 -4.79
N ALA A 95 -6.68 4.53 -5.98
CA ALA A 95 -6.38 5.51 -7.02
C ALA A 95 -7.69 6.16 -7.50
N ASN A 96 -7.81 7.48 -7.38
CA ASN A 96 -9.06 8.19 -7.72
C ASN A 96 -9.03 8.94 -9.06
N GLY A 97 -7.88 9.03 -9.72
CA GLY A 97 -7.73 9.69 -11.02
C GLY A 97 -7.87 11.22 -11.02
N ALA A 98 -7.92 11.89 -9.86
CA ALA A 98 -8.18 13.32 -9.77
C ALA A 98 -7.10 14.22 -10.41
N ALA A 99 -5.87 13.72 -10.61
CA ALA A 99 -4.79 14.46 -11.27
C ALA A 99 -4.76 14.28 -12.80
N ALA A 100 -5.51 13.32 -13.36
CA ALA A 100 -5.69 13.26 -14.80
C ALA A 100 -6.58 14.43 -15.22
N GLU A 101 -6.05 15.36 -16.00
CA GLU A 101 -6.85 16.44 -16.58
C GLU A 101 -8.03 15.88 -17.41
N LYS A 102 -9.12 16.65 -17.46
CA LYS A 102 -10.35 16.41 -18.25
C LYS A 102 -10.12 16.48 -19.79
N ASN A 103 -8.96 16.09 -20.29
CA ASN A 103 -8.61 16.16 -21.70
C ASN A 103 -8.47 14.74 -22.28
N GLY A 104 -9.59 14.20 -22.79
CA GLY A 104 -9.58 13.10 -23.78
C GLY A 104 -10.09 11.75 -23.28
N VAL A 105 -11.41 11.64 -23.09
CA VAL A 105 -12.17 10.46 -23.54
C VAL A 105 -13.08 10.93 -24.68
#